data_AF-A0A8D8BC34-F1
#
_entry.id   AF-A0A8D8BC34-F1
#
_cell.length_a   1.000
_cell.length_b   1.000
_cell.length_c   1.000
_cell.angle_alpha   90.00
_cell.angle_beta   90.00
_cell.angle_gamma   90.00
#
_symmetry.space_group_name_H-M   'P 1'
#
loop_
_entity.id
_entity.type
_entity.pdbx_description
1 polymer ?
#
loop_
_entity_poly.entity_id
_entity_poly.type
_entity_poly.pdbx_seq_one_letter_code
_entity_poly.pdbx_strand_id
1 'polypeptide(L)'
;TNKDRDDIVQVLKDLKFSVFVHNDLKKAEVLETLEKWSKKDHTDCDCLMIVIMTHGDKELCASDVSYPVDSLWANFVGNKCPSLIGKPKIFFIQACRGTAVDDGVKYKPIHGRVRLNDQMDGRNFKELNSSPPMADLLMMYSTNEGFYSFRNKEKGSWFIQSLCKELSDEPSERDLLTLLTDVSRRIAYEYQSSHKEEKFDNKKQMPCIVSKLTKTFYFTEKTECKLYEERKN
;
A
#
# COMPACT_ATOMS: atom_id res chain seq x y z
N THR A 1 -19.46 -5.36 -2.69
CA THR A 1 -19.64 -4.90 -1.30
C THR A 1 -18.56 -3.87 -1.04
N ASN A 2 -18.83 -2.91 -0.15
CA ASN A 2 -17.91 -1.81 0.14
C ASN A 2 -17.02 -2.09 1.35
N LYS A 3 -17.02 -3.34 1.84
CA LYS A 3 -16.35 -3.74 3.08
C LYS A 3 -14.87 -3.35 3.11
N ASP A 4 -14.10 -3.68 2.08
CA ASP A 4 -12.67 -3.33 2.01
C ASP A 4 -12.44 -1.82 2.16
N ARG A 5 -13.28 -1.01 1.49
CA ARG A 5 -13.23 0.45 1.57
C ARG A 5 -13.55 0.94 2.98
N ASP A 6 -14.61 0.42 3.58
CA ASP A 6 -15.09 0.88 4.88
C ASP A 6 -14.09 0.50 6.00
N ASP A 7 -13.53 -0.71 5.94
CA ASP A 7 -12.53 -1.20 6.90
C ASP A 7 -11.23 -0.38 6.80
N ILE A 8 -10.67 -0.20 5.60
CA ILE A 8 -9.41 0.55 5.45
C ILE A 8 -9.59 2.03 5.80
N VAL A 9 -10.75 2.62 5.52
CA VAL A 9 -11.06 4.00 5.94
C VAL A 9 -11.04 4.12 7.46
N GLN A 10 -11.60 3.14 8.17
CA GLN A 10 -11.61 3.14 9.63
C GLN A 10 -10.18 3.04 10.18
N VAL A 11 -9.41 2.05 9.72
CA VAL A 11 -8.03 1.85 10.19
C VAL A 11 -7.14 3.06 9.93
N LEU A 12 -7.24 3.68 8.75
CA LEU A 12 -6.45 4.88 8.43
C LEU A 12 -6.86 6.09 9.28
N LYS A 13 -8.15 6.23 9.63
CA LYS A 13 -8.59 7.27 10.58
C LYS A 13 -8.06 7.03 11.99
N ASP A 14 -7.99 5.77 12.42
CA ASP A 14 -7.44 5.41 13.73
C ASP A 14 -5.93 5.74 13.79
N LEU A 15 -5.23 5.55 12.67
CA LEU A 15 -3.86 6.03 12.40
C LEU A 15 -3.74 7.55 12.15
N LYS A 16 -4.81 8.32 12.38
CA LYS A 16 -4.88 9.79 12.27
C LYS A 16 -4.66 10.36 10.86
N PHE A 17 -4.89 9.58 9.82
CA PHE A 17 -4.95 10.12 8.45
C PHE A 17 -6.24 10.91 8.22
N SER A 18 -6.14 11.97 7.42
CA SER A 18 -7.31 12.59 6.78
C SER A 18 -7.68 11.79 5.53
N VAL A 19 -8.74 11.00 5.61
CA VAL A 19 -9.12 10.03 4.55
C VAL A 19 -10.18 10.60 3.62
N PHE A 20 -9.95 10.53 2.31
CA PHE A 20 -10.86 10.97 1.25
C PHE A 20 -11.21 9.81 0.33
N VAL A 21 -12.51 9.56 0.14
CA VAL A 21 -13.02 8.41 -0.61
C VAL A 21 -13.57 8.88 -1.96
N HIS A 22 -13.13 8.23 -3.03
CA HIS A 22 -13.61 8.44 -4.38
C HIS A 22 -14.10 7.09 -4.93
N ASN A 23 -15.36 6.98 -5.34
CA ASN A 23 -15.95 5.73 -5.84
C ASN A 23 -16.19 5.84 -7.34
N ASP A 24 -15.87 4.76 -8.08
CA ASP A 24 -16.26 4.53 -9.48
C ASP A 24 -15.93 5.67 -10.46
N LEU A 25 -14.80 6.35 -10.22
CA LEU A 25 -14.30 7.41 -11.08
C LEU A 25 -13.95 6.89 -12.48
N LYS A 26 -14.25 7.70 -13.49
CA LYS A 26 -13.71 7.57 -14.85
C LYS A 26 -12.22 7.86 -14.86
N LYS A 27 -11.50 7.38 -15.88
CA LYS A 27 -10.05 7.61 -16.00
C LYS A 27 -9.68 9.09 -15.92
N ALA A 28 -10.41 9.96 -16.61
CA ALA A 28 -10.17 11.40 -16.56
C ALA A 28 -10.28 11.94 -15.11
N GLU A 29 -11.33 11.54 -14.39
CA GLU A 29 -11.57 11.96 -13.01
C GLU A 29 -10.51 11.40 -12.05
N VAL A 30 -10.01 10.18 -12.28
CA VAL A 30 -8.88 9.60 -11.52
C VAL A 30 -7.63 10.48 -11.70
N LEU A 31 -7.27 10.80 -12.94
CA LEU A 31 -6.09 11.60 -13.24
C LEU A 31 -6.20 13.03 -12.69
N GLU A 32 -7.37 13.66 -12.85
CA GLU A 32 -7.68 14.97 -12.28
C GLU A 32 -7.61 14.95 -10.75
N THR A 33 -8.09 13.88 -10.11
CA THR A 33 -8.01 13.73 -8.65
C THR A 33 -6.56 13.63 -8.19
N LEU A 34 -5.75 12.81 -8.86
CA LEU A 34 -4.32 12.66 -8.54
C LEU A 34 -3.56 13.99 -8.73
N GLU A 35 -3.81 14.70 -9.83
CA GLU A 35 -3.23 16.02 -10.10
C GLU A 35 -3.67 17.06 -9.06
N LYS A 36 -4.95 17.07 -8.68
CA LYS A 36 -5.46 17.95 -7.63
C LYS A 36 -4.73 17.70 -6.30
N TRP A 37 -4.51 16.44 -5.92
CA TRP A 37 -3.80 16.10 -4.69
C TRP A 37 -2.30 16.43 -4.77
N SER A 38 -1.66 16.28 -5.93
CA SER A 38 -0.25 16.66 -6.08
C SER A 38 -0.01 18.17 -5.98
N LYS A 39 -1.02 18.99 -6.28
CA LYS A 39 -0.97 20.46 -6.19
C LYS A 39 -1.24 21.02 -4.80
N LYS A 40 -1.65 20.18 -3.82
CA LYS A 40 -1.83 20.64 -2.44
C LYS A 40 -0.49 20.85 -1.73
N ASP A 41 -0.52 21.69 -0.71
CA ASP A 41 0.61 21.82 0.20
C ASP A 41 0.59 20.68 1.23
N HIS A 42 1.63 19.86 1.22
CA HIS A 42 1.84 18.73 2.13
C HIS A 42 2.93 19.04 3.16
N THR A 43 3.36 20.29 3.31
CA THR A 43 4.47 20.68 4.22
C THR A 43 4.24 20.20 5.65
N ASP A 44 2.99 20.25 6.13
CA ASP A 44 2.60 19.82 7.47
C ASP A 44 2.13 18.34 7.53
N CYS A 45 2.27 17.58 6.44
CA CYS A 45 1.96 16.15 6.40
C CYS A 45 3.22 15.31 6.60
N ASP A 46 3.10 14.16 7.27
CA ASP A 46 4.22 13.23 7.46
C ASP A 46 4.47 12.37 6.20
N CYS A 47 3.39 11.97 5.52
CA CYS A 47 3.42 11.14 4.32
C CYS A 47 2.14 11.30 3.50
N LEU A 48 2.14 10.71 2.30
CA LEU A 48 0.96 10.52 1.46
C LEU A 48 0.69 9.02 1.32
N MET A 49 -0.58 8.62 1.50
CA MET A 49 -1.02 7.26 1.26
C MET A 49 -2.19 7.23 0.27
N ILE A 50 -2.09 6.39 -0.76
CA ILE A 50 -3.11 6.19 -1.78
C ILE A 50 -3.47 4.70 -1.84
N VAL A 51 -4.74 4.39 -1.60
CA VAL A 51 -5.27 3.02 -1.69
C VAL A 51 -6.15 2.91 -2.92
N ILE A 52 -5.81 2.00 -3.83
CA ILE A 52 -6.56 1.73 -5.06
C ILE A 52 -7.15 0.33 -4.98
N MET A 53 -8.46 0.23 -5.19
CA MET A 53 -9.20 -1.03 -5.24
C MET A 53 -9.97 -1.08 -6.55
N THR A 54 -9.52 -1.88 -7.50
CA THR A 54 -10.16 -1.98 -8.81
C THR A 54 -9.98 -3.37 -9.44
N HIS A 55 -10.68 -3.60 -10.56
CA HIS A 55 -10.31 -4.66 -11.48
C HIS A 55 -9.01 -4.30 -12.20
N GLY A 56 -8.30 -5.33 -12.67
CA GLY A 56 -7.11 -5.14 -13.47
C GLY A 56 -6.75 -6.39 -14.25
N ASP A 57 -5.82 -6.20 -15.17
CA ASP A 57 -5.08 -7.26 -15.83
C ASP A 57 -3.63 -6.77 -15.94
N LYS A 58 -3.14 -6.39 -17.12
CA LYS A 58 -1.86 -5.67 -17.23
C LYS A 58 -1.94 -4.21 -16.75
N GLU A 59 -3.15 -3.65 -16.75
CA GLU A 59 -3.45 -2.27 -16.39
C GLU A 59 -4.54 -2.21 -15.31
N LEU A 60 -4.72 -1.03 -14.71
CA LEU A 60 -5.79 -0.76 -13.77
C LEU A 60 -7.05 -0.31 -14.52
N CYS A 61 -8.23 -0.73 -14.07
CA CYS A 61 -9.49 -0.28 -14.65
C CYS A 61 -10.02 0.95 -13.90
N ALA A 62 -10.42 1.99 -14.64
CA ALA A 62 -11.39 2.97 -14.14
C ALA A 62 -12.81 2.47 -14.44
N SER A 63 -13.85 3.26 -14.14
CA SER A 63 -15.24 2.86 -14.44
C SER A 63 -15.55 2.82 -15.94
N ASP A 64 -14.75 3.50 -16.77
CA ASP A 64 -14.93 3.59 -18.23
C ASP A 64 -13.83 2.88 -19.03
N VAL A 65 -12.56 3.09 -18.69
CA VAL A 65 -11.40 2.56 -19.44
C VAL A 65 -10.20 2.22 -18.56
N SER A 66 -9.27 1.42 -19.09
CA SER A 66 -8.02 1.09 -18.41
C SER A 66 -6.97 2.22 -18.47
N TYR A 67 -6.06 2.22 -17.50
CA TYR A 67 -4.94 3.14 -17.41
C TYR A 67 -3.69 2.49 -16.79
N PRO A 68 -2.49 2.95 -17.17
CA PRO A 68 -1.25 2.36 -16.68
C PRO A 68 -1.04 2.70 -15.20
N VAL A 69 -0.55 1.72 -14.45
CA VAL A 69 -0.34 1.84 -13.00
C VAL A 69 0.60 3.00 -12.63
N ASP A 70 1.59 3.29 -13.48
CA ASP A 70 2.55 4.37 -13.30
C ASP A 70 1.90 5.76 -13.21
N SER A 71 0.67 5.91 -13.72
CA SER A 71 -0.09 7.15 -13.62
C SER A 71 -0.42 7.52 -12.17
N LEU A 72 -0.46 6.55 -11.24
CA LEU A 72 -0.77 6.78 -9.83
C LEU A 72 0.27 7.68 -9.14
N TRP A 73 1.55 7.52 -9.47
CA TRP A 73 2.64 8.29 -8.84
C TRP A 73 3.25 9.34 -9.75
N ALA A 74 2.89 9.39 -11.04
CA ALA A 74 3.49 10.28 -12.04
C ALA A 74 3.50 11.77 -11.66
N ASN A 75 2.56 12.22 -10.83
CA ASN A 75 2.44 13.61 -10.35
C ASN A 75 3.14 13.86 -9.00
N PHE A 76 3.61 12.82 -8.31
CA PHE A 76 4.19 12.90 -6.97
C PHE A 76 5.72 12.68 -6.95
N VAL A 77 6.34 12.55 -8.13
CA VAL A 77 7.76 12.21 -8.30
C VAL A 77 8.56 13.36 -8.90
N GLY A 78 9.88 13.35 -8.66
CA GLY A 78 10.77 14.43 -9.05
C GLY A 78 10.33 15.76 -8.44
N ASN A 79 10.30 16.81 -9.25
CA ASN A 79 9.95 18.16 -8.80
C ASN A 79 8.46 18.50 -8.94
N LYS A 80 7.60 17.51 -9.23
CA LYS A 80 6.17 17.75 -9.48
C LYS A 80 5.34 17.96 -8.21
N CYS A 81 5.84 17.52 -7.06
CA CYS A 81 5.22 17.75 -5.76
C CYS A 81 6.29 18.08 -4.70
N PRO A 82 6.82 19.32 -4.67
CA PRO A 82 7.95 19.69 -3.83
C PRO A 82 7.73 19.48 -2.33
N SER A 83 6.51 19.69 -1.84
CA SER A 83 6.13 19.51 -0.42
C SER A 83 6.16 18.05 0.06
N LEU A 84 6.31 17.08 -0.84
CA LEU A 84 6.48 15.65 -0.56
C LEU A 84 7.90 15.11 -0.82
N ILE A 85 8.86 15.98 -1.16
CA ILE A 85 10.28 15.58 -1.28
C ILE A 85 10.78 15.16 0.12
N GLY A 86 11.44 14.00 0.19
CA GLY A 86 11.90 13.44 1.47
C GLY A 86 10.82 12.79 2.33
N LYS A 87 9.55 12.79 1.87
CA LYS A 87 8.40 12.22 2.59
C LYS A 87 7.91 10.92 1.93
N PRO A 88 7.53 9.89 2.69
CA PRO A 88 7.00 8.65 2.15
C PRO A 88 5.73 8.86 1.31
N LYS A 89 5.69 8.20 0.14
CA LYS A 89 4.57 8.16 -0.80
C LYS A 89 4.18 6.69 -0.98
N ILE A 90 3.12 6.28 -0.30
CA ILE A 90 2.75 4.87 -0.10
C ILE A 90 1.52 4.55 -0.95
N PHE A 91 1.62 3.49 -1.75
CA PHE A 91 0.56 3.04 -2.66
C PHE A 91 0.19 1.58 -2.33
N PHE A 92 -1.07 1.36 -1.98
CA PHE A 92 -1.63 0.01 -1.81
C PHE A 92 -2.57 -0.28 -2.98
N ILE A 93 -2.29 -1.35 -3.73
CA ILE A 93 -2.97 -1.63 -5.00
C ILE A 93 -3.61 -3.01 -4.95
N GLN A 94 -4.92 -3.03 -4.71
CA GLN A 94 -5.78 -4.21 -4.84
C GLN A 94 -6.33 -4.27 -6.27
N ALA A 95 -5.65 -5.03 -7.13
CA ALA A 95 -6.10 -5.35 -8.49
C ALA A 95 -5.52 -6.70 -8.92
N CYS A 96 -6.20 -7.41 -9.83
CA CYS A 96 -5.55 -8.51 -10.54
C CYS A 96 -4.43 -7.93 -11.42
N ARG A 97 -3.34 -8.68 -11.59
CA ARG A 97 -2.21 -8.28 -12.43
C ARG A 97 -1.99 -9.23 -13.62
N GLY A 98 -3.01 -10.02 -13.92
CA GLY A 98 -3.00 -11.10 -14.88
C GLY A 98 -4.11 -12.11 -14.60
N THR A 99 -4.19 -13.13 -15.46
CA THR A 99 -5.22 -14.18 -15.37
C THR A 99 -4.70 -15.51 -14.83
N ALA A 100 -3.41 -15.62 -14.53
CA ALA A 100 -2.85 -16.85 -13.98
C ALA A 100 -3.32 -17.07 -12.54
N VAL A 101 -3.58 -18.33 -12.19
CA VAL A 101 -3.90 -18.75 -10.82
C VAL A 101 -2.69 -19.46 -10.22
N ASP A 102 -2.43 -19.24 -8.94
CA ASP A 102 -1.30 -19.86 -8.25
C ASP A 102 -1.77 -21.17 -7.61
N ASP A 103 -1.25 -22.30 -8.10
CA ASP A 103 -1.54 -23.64 -7.55
C ASP A 103 -0.88 -23.88 -6.18
N GLY A 104 0.04 -23.01 -5.78
CA GLY A 104 0.90 -23.20 -4.63
C GLY A 104 1.89 -24.35 -4.83
N VAL A 105 2.86 -24.44 -3.93
CA VAL A 105 3.82 -25.55 -3.90
C VAL A 105 3.74 -26.23 -2.54
N LYS A 106 3.68 -27.57 -2.53
CA LYS A 106 3.77 -28.35 -1.29
C LYS A 106 5.23 -28.37 -0.83
N TYR A 107 5.50 -27.89 0.38
CA TYR A 107 6.83 -27.93 0.97
C TYR A 107 6.78 -28.50 2.39
N LYS A 108 7.90 -29.09 2.84
CA LYS A 108 8.08 -29.49 4.24
C LYS A 108 8.52 -28.27 5.05
N PRO A 109 7.95 -28.00 6.23
CA PRO A 109 8.32 -26.84 7.03
C PRO A 109 9.80 -26.92 7.46
N ILE A 110 10.60 -25.97 6.97
CA ILE A 110 11.98 -25.80 7.42
C ILE A 110 11.91 -25.09 8.78
N HIS A 111 12.24 -25.79 9.85
CA HIS A 111 12.33 -25.24 11.22
C HIS A 111 13.65 -24.49 11.42
N GLY A 112 13.94 -23.52 10.56
CA GLY A 112 15.11 -22.65 10.66
C GLY A 112 14.70 -21.29 11.17
N ARG A 113 15.09 -20.94 12.40
CA ARG A 113 15.06 -19.54 12.87
C ARG A 113 16.26 -18.83 12.24
N VAL A 114 16.09 -18.24 11.06
CA VAL A 114 17.09 -17.27 10.58
C VAL A 114 16.92 -16.02 11.43
N ARG A 115 17.82 -15.83 12.40
CA ARG A 115 18.03 -14.55 13.08
C ARG A 115 18.81 -13.67 12.11
N LEU A 116 18.14 -12.73 11.47
CA LEU A 116 18.83 -11.62 10.82
C LEU A 116 19.18 -10.61 11.92
N ASN A 117 20.45 -10.62 12.33
CA ASN A 117 21.00 -9.51 13.10
C ASN A 117 21.37 -8.41 12.10
N ASP A 118 20.50 -7.42 11.93
CA ASP A 118 20.89 -6.17 11.28
C ASP A 118 21.46 -5.23 12.33
N GLN A 119 22.77 -5.31 12.55
CA GLN A 119 23.49 -4.18 13.12
C GLN A 119 23.68 -3.15 12.01
N MET A 120 22.97 -2.02 12.10
CA MET A 120 23.24 -0.86 11.27
C MET A 120 24.44 -0.11 11.83
N ASP A 121 25.56 -0.14 11.11
CA ASP A 121 26.68 0.77 11.35
C ASP A 121 26.22 2.22 11.10
N GLY A 122 26.38 3.06 12.12
CA GLY A 122 26.14 4.50 12.07
C GLY A 122 27.11 5.21 11.11
N ARG A 123 26.82 5.15 9.81
CA ARG A 123 27.55 5.92 8.80
C ARG A 123 26.92 7.31 8.69
N ASN A 124 27.71 8.34 9.03
CA ASN A 124 27.44 9.73 8.67
C ASN A 124 27.51 9.86 7.15
N PHE A 125 26.38 9.72 6.47
CA PHE A 125 26.28 10.07 5.06
C PHE A 125 26.38 11.59 4.93
N LYS A 126 27.29 12.05 4.06
CA LYS A 126 27.34 13.45 3.66
C LYS A 126 26.05 13.74 2.89
N GLU A 127 25.18 14.59 3.42
CA GLU A 127 23.93 14.97 2.75
C GLU A 127 24.27 15.57 1.38
N LEU A 128 23.95 14.83 0.32
CA LEU A 128 23.99 15.34 -1.04
C LEU A 128 22.70 16.14 -1.25
N ASN A 129 22.78 17.34 -1.82
CA ASN A 129 21.65 18.24 -2.04
C ASN A 129 20.65 17.76 -3.12
N SER A 130 20.64 16.47 -3.46
CA SER A 130 19.81 15.90 -4.52
C SER A 130 19.36 14.48 -4.18
N SER A 131 18.05 14.23 -4.29
CA SER A 131 17.46 12.90 -4.16
C SER A 131 16.98 12.40 -5.53
N PRO A 132 17.06 11.10 -5.84
CA PRO A 132 16.50 10.54 -7.07
C PRO A 132 14.99 10.86 -7.21
N PRO A 133 14.47 11.08 -8.43
CA PRO A 133 13.06 11.45 -8.63
C PRO A 133 12.04 10.47 -8.01
N MET A 134 12.41 9.19 -7.89
CA MET A 134 11.54 8.12 -7.39
C MET A 134 11.81 7.74 -5.93
N ALA A 135 12.59 8.54 -5.19
CA ALA A 135 12.89 8.27 -3.79
C ALA A 135 11.62 8.37 -2.91
N ASP A 136 11.64 7.61 -1.82
CA ASP A 136 10.60 7.59 -0.80
C ASP A 136 9.24 7.11 -1.31
N LEU A 137 9.24 6.28 -2.36
CA LEU A 137 8.07 5.57 -2.86
C LEU A 137 7.98 4.17 -2.28
N LEU A 138 6.80 3.77 -1.87
CA LEU A 138 6.48 2.39 -1.53
C LEU A 138 5.23 1.96 -2.29
N MET A 139 5.29 0.82 -2.95
CA MET A 139 4.12 0.20 -3.56
C MET A 139 3.97 -1.22 -3.01
N MET A 140 2.75 -1.60 -2.65
CA MET A 140 2.42 -2.99 -2.41
C MET A 140 1.21 -3.39 -3.23
N TYR A 141 1.41 -4.39 -4.06
CA TYR A 141 0.41 -5.00 -4.92
C TYR A 141 -0.19 -6.21 -4.22
N SER A 142 -1.49 -6.41 -4.34
CA SER A 142 -2.18 -7.55 -3.75
C SER A 142 -1.74 -8.90 -4.29
N THR A 143 -1.18 -8.93 -5.50
CA THR A 143 -0.70 -10.15 -6.17
C THR A 143 0.53 -9.85 -7.03
N ASN A 144 1.30 -10.88 -7.35
CA ASN A 144 2.43 -10.81 -8.27
C ASN A 144 1.97 -10.50 -9.71
N GLU A 145 2.86 -9.94 -10.51
CA GLU A 145 2.60 -9.70 -11.93
C GLU A 145 2.25 -11.01 -12.65
N GLY A 146 1.20 -10.97 -13.47
CA GLY A 146 0.66 -12.14 -14.17
C GLY A 146 -0.41 -12.91 -13.42
N PHE A 147 -0.63 -12.64 -12.12
CA PHE A 147 -1.51 -13.45 -11.27
C PHE A 147 -2.84 -12.77 -10.90
N TYR A 148 -3.80 -13.63 -10.56
CA TYR A 148 -5.12 -13.26 -10.08
C TYR A 148 -5.06 -12.77 -8.61
N SER A 149 -6.03 -11.93 -8.21
CA SER A 149 -6.22 -11.49 -6.83
C SER A 149 -7.61 -11.87 -6.33
N PHE A 150 -7.68 -12.60 -5.21
CA PHE A 150 -8.92 -13.16 -4.69
C PHE A 150 -9.68 -12.18 -3.80
N ARG A 151 -11.00 -12.17 -3.98
CA ARG A 151 -11.93 -11.41 -3.16
C ARG A 151 -13.14 -12.24 -2.77
N ASN A 152 -13.45 -12.25 -1.48
CA ASN A 152 -14.70 -12.79 -0.97
C ASN A 152 -15.78 -11.70 -1.02
N LYS A 153 -17.00 -12.04 -1.49
CA LYS A 153 -18.08 -11.06 -1.62
C LYS A 153 -18.48 -10.48 -0.26
N GLU A 154 -18.55 -11.28 0.80
CA GLU A 154 -18.99 -10.84 2.12
C GLU A 154 -17.84 -10.33 2.98
N LYS A 155 -16.70 -11.01 2.96
CA LYS A 155 -15.56 -10.74 3.86
C LYS A 155 -14.54 -9.74 3.31
N GLY A 156 -14.63 -9.36 2.04
CA GLY A 156 -13.63 -8.49 1.40
C GLY A 156 -12.48 -9.26 0.75
N SER A 157 -11.48 -8.53 0.26
CA SER A 157 -10.28 -9.09 -0.38
C SER A 157 -9.26 -9.56 0.65
N TRP A 158 -8.55 -10.65 0.34
CA TRP A 158 -7.53 -11.18 1.26
C TRP A 158 -6.47 -10.15 1.59
N PHE A 159 -6.10 -9.33 0.60
CA PHE A 159 -5.09 -8.30 0.76
C PHE A 159 -5.55 -7.15 1.66
N ILE A 160 -6.69 -6.49 1.37
CA ILE A 160 -7.13 -5.35 2.17
C ILE A 160 -7.47 -5.77 3.59
N GLN A 161 -8.09 -6.94 3.78
CA GLN A 161 -8.40 -7.43 5.12
C GLN A 161 -7.15 -7.76 5.93
N SER A 162 -6.13 -8.37 5.29
CA SER A 162 -4.83 -8.60 5.94
C SER A 162 -4.12 -7.30 6.27
N LEU A 163 -4.14 -6.32 5.36
CA LEU A 163 -3.56 -5.00 5.56
C LEU A 163 -4.22 -4.27 6.73
N CYS A 164 -5.56 -4.23 6.77
CA CYS A 164 -6.30 -3.62 7.87
C CYS A 164 -5.92 -4.27 9.21
N LYS A 165 -5.84 -5.60 9.25
CA LYS A 165 -5.47 -6.32 10.46
C LYS A 165 -4.09 -5.97 10.97
N GLU A 166 -3.06 -6.00 10.13
CA GLU A 166 -1.69 -5.67 10.55
C GLU A 166 -1.52 -4.19 10.92
N LEU A 167 -2.27 -3.28 10.27
CA LEU A 167 -2.24 -1.86 10.59
C LEU A 167 -3.01 -1.51 11.88
N SER A 168 -3.96 -2.34 12.31
CA SER A 168 -4.69 -2.17 13.56
C SER A 168 -3.98 -2.78 14.78
N ASP A 169 -3.05 -3.71 14.57
CA ASP A 169 -2.42 -4.50 15.62
C ASP A 169 -1.05 -3.92 16.00
N GLU A 170 -1.05 -3.00 16.97
CA GLU A 170 0.16 -2.34 17.52
C GLU A 170 1.14 -1.82 16.45
N PRO A 171 0.71 -0.90 15.57
CA PRO A 171 1.50 -0.45 14.43
C PRO A 171 2.69 0.44 14.82
N SER A 172 2.79 0.86 16.08
CA SER A 172 3.86 1.73 16.59
C SER A 172 5.15 0.97 16.91
N GLU A 173 5.09 -0.34 17.14
CA GLU A 173 6.26 -1.15 17.55
C GLU A 173 7.05 -1.72 16.37
N ARG A 174 6.44 -1.74 15.18
CA ARG A 174 7.00 -2.36 13.97
C ARG A 174 7.11 -1.31 12.86
N ASP A 175 8.20 -1.35 12.10
CA ASP A 175 8.30 -0.52 10.91
C ASP A 175 7.34 -1.04 9.81
N LEU A 176 6.96 -0.17 8.89
CA LEU A 176 6.01 -0.47 7.83
C LEU A 176 6.43 -1.68 6.98
N LEU A 177 7.70 -1.86 6.64
CA LEU A 177 8.10 -3.02 5.82
C LEU A 177 7.96 -4.33 6.59
N THR A 178 8.22 -4.31 7.90
CA THR A 178 7.91 -5.45 8.79
C THR A 178 6.40 -5.74 8.79
N LEU A 179 5.55 -4.73 8.97
CA LEU A 179 4.09 -4.89 8.90
C LEU A 179 3.64 -5.48 7.55
N LEU A 180 4.16 -4.98 6.43
CA LEU A 180 3.81 -5.49 5.10
C LEU A 180 4.33 -6.91 4.85
N THR A 181 5.42 -7.31 5.51
CA THR A 181 5.89 -8.70 5.51
C THR A 181 4.90 -9.60 6.24
N ASP A 182 4.33 -9.16 7.36
CA ASP A 182 3.28 -9.90 8.06
C ASP A 182 1.98 -9.99 7.25
N VAL A 183 1.60 -8.93 6.52
CA VAL A 183 0.49 -8.97 5.55
C VAL A 183 0.76 -10.07 4.51
N SER A 184 1.98 -10.14 3.98
CA SER A 184 2.38 -11.15 2.99
C SER A 184 2.31 -12.56 3.56
N ARG A 185 2.82 -12.75 4.80
CA ARG A 185 2.76 -14.02 5.53
C ARG A 185 1.32 -14.48 5.73
N ARG A 186 0.42 -13.57 6.12
CA ARG A 186 -1.00 -13.85 6.32
C ARG A 186 -1.64 -14.36 5.03
N ILE A 187 -1.47 -13.63 3.93
CA ILE A 187 -2.04 -14.00 2.62
C ILE A 187 -1.50 -15.35 2.13
N ALA A 188 -0.18 -15.58 2.26
CA ALA A 188 0.45 -16.81 1.79
C ALA A 188 -0.01 -18.06 2.57
N TYR A 189 -0.20 -17.95 3.89
CA TYR A 189 -0.35 -19.13 4.75
C TYR A 189 -1.74 -19.30 5.37
N GLU A 190 -2.51 -18.24 5.57
CA GLU A 190 -3.84 -18.33 6.17
C GLU A 190 -4.97 -18.39 5.13
N TYR A 191 -4.69 -18.04 3.87
CA TYR A 191 -5.69 -18.04 2.82
C TYR A 191 -5.47 -19.16 1.80
N GLN A 192 -6.59 -19.70 1.34
CA GLN A 192 -6.70 -20.62 0.21
C GLN A 192 -8.08 -20.42 -0.41
N SER A 193 -8.17 -20.44 -1.74
CA SER A 193 -9.45 -20.27 -2.40
C SER A 193 -10.29 -21.53 -2.25
N SER A 194 -11.59 -21.32 -2.06
CA SER A 194 -12.59 -22.39 -2.12
C SER A 194 -13.63 -21.98 -3.15
N HIS A 195 -13.69 -22.71 -4.28
CA HIS A 195 -14.56 -22.39 -5.41
C HIS A 195 -15.14 -23.65 -6.03
N LYS A 196 -16.36 -23.55 -6.59
CA LYS A 196 -17.03 -24.70 -7.24
C LYS A 196 -16.32 -25.13 -8.53
N GLU A 197 -15.70 -24.18 -9.21
CA GLU A 197 -14.90 -24.43 -10.40
C GLU A 197 -13.48 -24.83 -9.99
N GLU A 198 -13.06 -26.03 -10.37
CA GLU A 198 -11.75 -26.61 -10.03
C GLU A 198 -10.58 -25.70 -10.41
N LYS A 199 -10.70 -24.95 -11.53
CA LYS A 199 -9.72 -23.97 -11.97
C LYS A 199 -9.43 -22.89 -10.92
N PHE A 200 -10.40 -22.56 -10.06
CA PHE A 200 -10.29 -21.51 -9.04
C PHE A 200 -10.27 -22.09 -7.62
N ASP A 201 -10.32 -23.41 -7.47
CA ASP A 201 -10.30 -24.08 -6.17
C ASP A 201 -8.86 -24.38 -5.71
N ASN A 202 -8.64 -24.36 -4.39
CA ASN A 202 -7.36 -24.65 -3.74
C ASN A 202 -6.17 -23.76 -4.16
N LYS A 203 -6.42 -22.56 -4.69
CA LYS A 203 -5.39 -21.63 -5.16
C LYS A 203 -4.87 -20.73 -4.05
N LYS A 204 -3.67 -20.20 -4.29
CA LYS A 204 -2.92 -19.33 -3.40
C LYS A 204 -2.80 -17.92 -4.00
N GLN A 205 -2.26 -17.00 -3.21
CA GLN A 205 -1.98 -15.63 -3.61
C GLN A 205 -0.73 -15.18 -2.87
N MET A 206 0.12 -14.42 -3.56
CA MET A 206 1.29 -13.79 -2.94
C MET A 206 1.35 -12.33 -3.36
N PRO A 207 1.27 -11.37 -2.43
CA PRO A 207 1.45 -9.95 -2.74
C PRO A 207 2.91 -9.64 -3.09
N CYS A 208 3.13 -8.47 -3.68
CA CYS A 208 4.45 -7.98 -4.08
C CYS A 208 4.73 -6.61 -3.47
N ILE A 209 5.87 -6.46 -2.79
CA ILE A 209 6.33 -5.20 -2.20
C ILE A 209 7.45 -4.63 -3.06
N VAL A 210 7.32 -3.37 -3.48
CA VAL A 210 8.36 -2.61 -4.18
C VAL A 210 8.67 -1.36 -3.35
N SER A 211 9.81 -1.39 -2.65
CA SER A 211 10.24 -0.29 -1.78
C SER A 211 11.38 0.51 -2.40
N LYS A 212 11.22 1.84 -2.38
CA LYS A 212 12.25 2.85 -2.66
C LYS A 212 12.37 3.82 -1.46
N LEU A 213 11.90 3.38 -0.29
CA LEU A 213 12.06 4.13 0.96
C LEU A 213 13.54 4.25 1.31
N THR A 214 13.94 5.42 1.79
CA THR A 214 15.32 5.69 2.21
C THR A 214 15.50 5.64 3.74
N LYS A 215 14.40 5.48 4.48
CA LYS A 215 14.34 5.46 5.95
C LYS A 215 13.29 4.44 6.41
N THR A 216 13.42 3.96 7.64
CA THR A 216 12.37 3.21 8.31
C THR A 216 11.17 4.12 8.57
N PHE A 217 9.96 3.55 8.50
CA PHE A 217 8.71 4.27 8.68
C PHE A 217 7.91 3.61 9.79
N TYR A 218 7.52 4.37 10.80
CA TYR A 218 6.72 3.89 11.93
C TYR A 218 5.45 4.72 12.03
N PHE A 219 4.35 4.09 12.43
CA PHE A 219 3.13 4.80 12.81
C PHE A 219 3.18 5.13 14.30
N THR A 220 3.77 6.27 14.65
CA THR A 220 3.84 6.72 16.05
C THR A 220 2.64 7.59 16.41
N GLU A 221 2.31 7.67 17.70
CA GLU A 221 1.32 8.64 18.18
C GLU A 221 1.75 10.06 17.81
N LYS A 222 0.79 10.87 17.35
CA LYS A 222 1.02 12.29 17.13
C LYS A 222 0.93 13.01 18.47
N THR A 223 2.06 13.49 18.98
CA THR A 223 2.05 14.43 20.10
C THR A 223 1.32 15.70 19.63
N GLU A 224 0.31 16.14 20.37
CA GLU A 224 -0.34 17.42 20.09
C GLU A 224 0.71 18.54 20.10
N CYS A 225 1.00 19.09 18.92
CA CYS A 225 1.86 20.25 18.82
C CYS A 225 1.02 21.45 19.28
N LYS A 226 1.25 21.92 20.51
CA LYS A 226 0.58 23.11 21.11
C LYS A 226 0.69 24.40 20.28
N LEU A 227 1.44 24.40 19.18
CA LEU A 227 1.58 25.51 18.25
C LEU A 227 0.44 25.63 17.22
N TYR A 228 -0.47 24.65 17.14
CA TYR A 228 -1.54 24.65 16.12
C TYR A 228 -2.82 25.39 16.53
N GLU A 229 -3.01 25.73 17.81
CA GLU A 229 -4.19 26.50 18.25
C GLU A 229 -4.09 28.01 17.95
N GLU A 230 -2.89 28.55 17.73
CA GLU A 230 -2.71 29.98 17.45
C GLU A 230 -2.96 30.38 15.99
N ARG A 231 -3.20 29.42 15.08
CA ARG A 231 -3.43 29.68 13.64
C ARG A 231 -4.90 29.57 13.21
N LYS A 232 -5.83 29.50 14.16
CA LYS A 232 -7.28 29.43 13.89
C LYS A 232 -8.07 30.69 14.26
N ASN A 233 -7.41 31.81 14.56
CA ASN A 233 -8.06 33.12 14.73
C ASN A 233 -7.72 34.08 13.60
#